data_AF-A0ABD3IUK4-F1
#
_entry.id   AF-A0ABD3IUK4-F1
#
_cell.length_a   1.000
_cell.length_b   1.000
_cell.length_c   1.000
_cell.angle_alpha   90.00
_cell.angle_beta   90.00
_cell.angle_gamma   90.00
#
_symmetry.space_group_name_H-M   'P 1'
#
loop_
_entity.id
_entity.type
_entity.pdbx_description
1 polymer ?
#
loop_
_entity_poly.entity_id
_entity_poly.type
_entity_poly.pdbx_seq_one_letter_code
_entity_poly.pdbx_strand_id
1 'polypeptide(L)'
;MALLAHLCLANCLLLLPQFAVVFAADIDAYGSRSGLKKPKLQGDQSLLSTDIGIQGVIYCKSGSKLVPLQGARVRVTCLAVDKRGYETAPFCILSRPTDANGYFLATLSPSEVEDDWKLTHCKAFLEPSPSEICKVPTDVNKGITGARLSSYRLSKDKRMKWFSVGPFVYTA
;
A
#
# COMPACT_ATOMS: atom_id res chain seq x y z
N MET A 1 -7.01 18.21 -15.30
CA MET A 1 -6.44 17.07 -14.53
C MET A 1 -6.54 17.23 -13.01
N ALA A 2 -6.90 18.42 -12.48
CA ALA A 2 -7.13 18.64 -11.05
C ALA A 2 -8.31 17.84 -10.45
N LEU A 3 -9.29 17.42 -11.26
CA LEU A 3 -10.49 16.73 -10.74
C LEU A 3 -10.19 15.35 -10.11
N LEU A 4 -9.20 14.61 -10.62
CA LEU A 4 -8.91 13.24 -10.14
C LEU A 4 -8.18 13.23 -8.79
N ALA A 5 -7.32 14.22 -8.52
CA ALA A 5 -6.65 14.38 -7.23
C ALA A 5 -7.62 14.82 -6.13
N HIS A 6 -8.57 15.70 -6.44
CA HIS A 6 -9.57 16.17 -5.46
C HIS A 6 -10.54 15.08 -5.01
N LEU A 7 -10.93 14.13 -5.88
CA LEU A 7 -11.80 13.01 -5.49
C LEU A 7 -11.09 12.01 -4.55
N CYS A 8 -9.77 11.89 -4.60
CA CYS A 8 -9.01 11.00 -3.72
C CYS A 8 -8.86 11.58 -2.29
N LEU A 9 -8.66 12.90 -2.18
CA LEU A 9 -8.56 13.59 -0.89
C LEU A 9 -9.87 13.49 -0.08
N ALA A 10 -11.03 13.67 -0.72
CA ALA A 10 -12.32 13.60 -0.06
C ALA A 10 -12.64 12.20 0.51
N ASN A 11 -12.22 11.13 -0.16
CA ASN A 11 -12.51 9.76 0.28
C ASN A 11 -11.49 9.19 1.28
N CYS A 12 -10.27 9.74 1.37
CA CYS A 12 -9.29 9.32 2.40
C CYS A 12 -9.64 9.89 3.79
N LEU A 13 -10.45 10.96 3.88
CA LEU A 13 -10.85 11.64 5.14
C LEU A 13 -12.07 11.02 5.84
N LEU A 14 -12.88 10.20 5.15
CA LEU A 14 -14.21 9.79 5.66
C LEU A 14 -14.23 8.47 6.46
N LEU A 15 -13.08 7.85 6.75
CA LEU A 15 -13.03 6.49 7.37
C LEU A 15 -12.11 6.36 8.59
N LEU A 16 -11.80 7.43 9.32
CA LEU A 16 -11.11 7.31 10.61
C LEU A 16 -12.12 6.90 11.72
N PRO A 17 -12.01 5.71 12.34
CA PRO A 17 -12.74 5.45 13.57
C PRO A 17 -12.06 6.22 14.71
N GLN A 18 -12.85 7.00 15.46
CA GLN A 18 -12.38 7.69 16.66
C GLN A 18 -12.05 6.66 17.75
N PHE A 19 -10.78 6.29 17.88
CA PHE A 19 -10.30 5.60 19.08
C PHE A 19 -9.16 6.42 19.69
N ALA A 20 -9.39 6.88 20.92
CA ALA A 20 -8.41 7.57 21.74
C ALA A 20 -7.23 6.62 22.06
N VAL A 21 -6.01 7.05 21.75
CA VAL A 21 -4.79 6.28 22.04
C VAL A 21 -4.15 6.85 23.29
N VAL A 22 -4.08 6.05 24.36
CA VAL A 22 -3.29 6.34 25.56
C VAL A 22 -1.89 5.79 25.33
N PHE A 23 -0.86 6.62 25.49
CA PHE A 23 0.53 6.19 25.37
C PHE A 23 1.05 5.72 26.74
N ALA A 24 1.60 4.51 26.77
CA ALA A 24 2.57 4.09 27.78
C ALA A 24 3.86 3.71 27.05
N ALA A 25 4.98 4.30 27.48
CA ALA A 25 6.31 4.00 26.99
C ALA A 25 7.04 3.16 28.04
N ASP A 26 7.71 2.10 27.61
CA ASP A 26 8.88 1.58 28.32
C ASP A 26 9.82 0.82 27.37
N ILE A 27 11.10 0.82 27.76
CA ILE A 27 12.31 0.76 26.93
C ILE A 27 12.98 -0.64 26.93
N ASP A 28 13.51 -1.01 25.75
CA ASP A 28 14.58 -1.93 25.33
C ASP A 28 15.06 -3.17 26.13
N ALA A 29 15.25 -4.28 25.37
CA ALA A 29 16.55 -4.91 25.04
C ALA A 29 16.64 -6.45 25.26
N TYR A 30 16.94 -7.22 24.20
CA TYR A 30 18.15 -8.07 24.06
C TYR A 30 18.15 -8.77 22.68
N GLY A 31 19.33 -8.85 22.04
CA GLY A 31 19.47 -9.17 20.61
C GLY A 31 19.87 -10.62 20.25
N SER A 32 19.98 -10.89 18.95
CA SER A 32 20.85 -11.94 18.39
C SER A 32 21.12 -11.71 16.90
N ARG A 33 22.39 -11.89 16.48
CA ARG A 33 22.90 -11.74 15.11
C ARG A 33 22.68 -13.03 14.31
N SER A 34 22.11 -12.93 13.12
CA SER A 34 22.39 -13.85 12.01
C SER A 34 22.42 -13.08 10.69
N GLY A 35 23.46 -13.35 9.90
CA GLY A 35 23.81 -12.59 8.70
C GLY A 35 22.87 -12.83 7.53
N LEU A 36 21.78 -12.06 7.46
CA LEU A 36 21.21 -11.63 6.19
C LEU A 36 21.73 -10.24 5.88
N LYS A 37 22.38 -10.06 4.72
CA LYS A 37 22.64 -8.74 4.17
C LYS A 37 21.28 -8.15 3.73
N LYS A 38 20.51 -7.62 4.70
CA LYS A 38 19.41 -6.69 4.43
C LYS A 38 19.99 -5.57 3.57
N PRO A 39 19.38 -5.20 2.43
CA PRO A 39 19.69 -3.93 1.82
C PRO A 39 19.46 -2.88 2.92
N LYS A 40 20.50 -2.13 3.28
CA LYS A 40 20.31 -0.89 4.01
C LYS A 40 19.39 -0.05 3.12
N LEU A 41 18.13 0.06 3.49
CA LEU A 41 17.32 1.17 3.04
C LEU A 41 17.90 2.38 3.76
N GLN A 42 19.03 2.88 3.23
CA GLN A 42 19.55 4.18 3.61
C GLN A 42 18.41 5.14 3.37
N GLY A 43 18.00 5.80 4.45
CA GLY A 43 17.16 6.97 4.37
C GLY A 43 17.75 7.88 3.31
N ASP A 44 16.87 8.44 2.49
CA ASP A 44 17.15 9.43 1.46
C ASP A 44 17.25 8.97 0.00
N GLN A 45 16.24 8.22 -0.46
CA GLN A 45 15.87 8.30 -1.87
C GLN A 45 14.41 8.71 -1.97
N SER A 46 14.18 9.88 -2.59
CA SER A 46 12.88 10.23 -3.17
C SER A 46 12.38 9.03 -3.97
N LEU A 47 11.19 8.54 -3.62
CA LEU A 47 10.61 7.38 -4.29
C LEU A 47 10.30 7.66 -5.77
N LEU A 48 10.31 8.93 -6.20
CA LEU A 48 9.62 9.40 -7.40
C LEU A 48 10.53 9.91 -8.53
N SER A 49 11.80 9.53 -8.61
CA SER A 49 12.59 9.78 -9.83
C SER A 49 12.18 8.87 -11.00
N THR A 50 11.25 7.95 -10.79
CA THR A 50 11.00 6.77 -11.62
C THR A 50 9.59 6.27 -11.33
N ASP A 51 8.90 5.70 -12.33
CA ASP A 51 7.56 5.15 -12.14
C ASP A 51 7.57 4.01 -11.11
N ILE A 52 6.48 3.87 -10.37
CA ILE A 52 6.29 2.83 -9.37
C ILE A 52 5.14 1.93 -9.80
N GLY A 53 5.37 0.62 -9.74
CA GLY A 53 4.33 -0.40 -9.86
C GLY A 53 4.16 -1.13 -8.54
N ILE A 54 2.92 -1.26 -8.09
CA ILE A 54 2.55 -2.00 -6.90
C ILE A 54 1.58 -3.08 -7.31
N GLN A 55 1.95 -4.33 -7.06
CA GLN A 55 1.21 -5.49 -7.56
C GLN A 55 1.00 -6.57 -6.51
N GLY A 56 0.00 -7.40 -6.74
CA GLY A 56 -0.33 -8.55 -5.91
C GLY A 56 -1.56 -9.28 -6.46
N VAL A 57 -2.05 -10.24 -5.68
CA VAL A 57 -3.22 -11.05 -6.03
C VAL A 57 -4.22 -11.02 -4.89
N ILE A 58 -5.50 -11.00 -5.20
CA ILE A 58 -6.59 -11.04 -4.24
C ILE A 58 -7.38 -12.33 -4.44
N TYR A 59 -7.62 -13.04 -3.34
CA TYR A 59 -8.45 -14.23 -3.31
C TYR A 59 -9.72 -14.02 -2.48
N CYS A 60 -10.77 -14.72 -2.88
CA CYS A 60 -11.89 -15.06 -2.04
C CYS A 60 -11.63 -16.44 -1.41
N LYS A 61 -11.74 -16.53 -0.09
CA LYS A 61 -11.71 -17.80 0.63
C LYS A 61 -13.14 -18.33 0.81
N SER A 62 -13.43 -19.44 0.15
CA SER A 62 -14.68 -20.19 0.28
C SER A 62 -14.37 -21.58 0.84
N GLY A 63 -14.67 -21.78 2.13
CA GLY A 63 -14.23 -22.97 2.89
C GLY A 63 -12.69 -23.09 2.92
N SER A 64 -12.17 -24.22 2.43
CA SER A 64 -10.72 -24.46 2.30
C SER A 64 -10.12 -23.99 0.98
N LYS A 65 -10.94 -23.48 0.03
CA LYS A 65 -10.48 -23.08 -1.31
C LYS A 65 -10.20 -21.58 -1.37
N LEU A 66 -9.13 -21.22 -2.07
CA LEU A 66 -8.83 -19.85 -2.49
C LEU A 66 -9.17 -19.70 -3.97
N VAL A 67 -10.09 -18.81 -4.28
CA VAL A 67 -10.55 -18.52 -5.64
C VAL A 67 -10.15 -17.09 -5.98
N PRO A 68 -9.51 -16.81 -7.13
CA PRO A 68 -9.19 -15.44 -7.50
C PRO A 68 -10.42 -14.53 -7.52
N LEU A 69 -10.31 -13.36 -6.92
CA LEU A 69 -11.42 -12.41 -6.83
C LEU A 69 -11.24 -11.30 -7.86
N GLN A 70 -12.03 -11.35 -8.93
CA GLN A 70 -12.08 -10.31 -9.97
C GLN A 70 -12.85 -9.07 -9.49
N GLY A 71 -12.44 -7.89 -9.96
CA GLY A 71 -13.11 -6.62 -9.70
C GLY A 71 -12.74 -5.93 -8.37
N ALA A 72 -12.04 -6.62 -7.48
CA ALA A 72 -11.59 -6.08 -6.20
C ALA A 72 -10.51 -5.00 -6.40
N ARG A 73 -10.34 -4.13 -5.41
CA ARG A 73 -9.38 -3.03 -5.49
C ARG A 73 -8.50 -2.95 -4.24
N VAL A 74 -7.33 -2.35 -4.42
CA VAL A 74 -6.36 -2.09 -3.36
C VAL A 74 -6.11 -0.60 -3.28
N ARG A 75 -6.22 -0.03 -2.09
CA ARG A 75 -5.80 1.34 -1.81
C ARG A 75 -4.36 1.33 -1.33
N VAL A 76 -3.53 2.18 -1.91
CA VAL A 76 -2.18 2.45 -1.42
C VAL A 76 -2.19 3.81 -0.76
N THR A 77 -1.69 3.88 0.47
CA THR A 77 -1.53 5.13 1.21
C THR A 77 -0.09 5.29 1.65
N CYS A 78 0.47 6.49 1.44
CA CYS A 78 1.80 6.89 1.87
C CYS A 78 1.70 8.11 2.78
N LEU A 79 2.63 8.20 3.72
CA LEU A 79 2.92 9.49 4.34
C LEU A 79 3.65 10.36 3.32
N ALA A 80 3.33 11.64 3.29
CA ALA A 80 4.02 12.61 2.47
C ALA A 80 4.70 13.63 3.39
N VAL A 81 5.93 14.00 3.02
CA VAL A 81 6.67 15.07 3.68
C VAL A 81 7.11 16.09 2.63
N ASP A 82 7.05 17.37 2.97
CA ASP A 82 7.53 18.44 2.10
C ASP A 82 9.07 18.53 2.09
N LYS A 83 9.63 19.41 1.25
CA LYS A 83 11.08 19.66 1.20
C LYS A 83 11.72 20.12 2.50
N ARG A 84 10.93 20.66 3.44
CA ARG A 84 11.38 21.11 4.76
C ARG A 84 11.28 19.99 5.79
N GLY A 85 10.72 18.82 5.42
CA GLY A 85 10.53 17.67 6.28
C GLY A 85 9.26 17.71 7.11
N TYR A 86 8.34 18.65 6.85
CA TYR A 86 7.05 18.70 7.55
C TYR A 86 6.09 17.68 6.94
N GLU A 87 5.34 16.99 7.80
CA GLU A 87 4.29 16.07 7.38
C GLU A 87 3.19 16.84 6.64
N THR A 88 2.78 16.31 5.48
CA THR A 88 1.68 16.85 4.67
C THR A 88 0.52 15.85 4.64
N ALA A 89 -0.55 16.20 3.93
CA ALA A 89 -1.68 15.28 3.75
C ALA A 89 -1.20 13.94 3.15
N PRO A 90 -1.65 12.78 3.67
CA PRO A 90 -1.27 11.49 3.13
C PRO A 90 -1.62 11.38 1.65
N PHE A 91 -0.71 10.79 0.89
CA PHE A 91 -0.96 10.48 -0.51
C PHE A 91 -1.72 9.16 -0.61
N CYS A 92 -2.81 9.13 -1.37
CA CYS A 92 -3.66 7.95 -1.55
C CYS A 92 -3.87 7.70 -3.06
N ILE A 93 -3.73 6.43 -3.50
CA ILE A 93 -4.14 5.99 -4.84
C ILE A 93 -4.92 4.68 -4.74
N LEU A 94 -5.75 4.43 -5.75
CA LEU A 94 -6.54 3.22 -5.87
C LEU A 94 -6.04 2.41 -7.07
N SER A 95 -5.89 1.09 -6.88
CA SER A 95 -5.54 0.20 -7.98
C SER A 95 -6.64 0.13 -9.03
N ARG A 96 -6.27 -0.36 -10.22
CA ARG A 96 -7.29 -0.87 -11.14
C ARG A 96 -8.03 -2.06 -10.49
N PRO A 97 -9.28 -2.33 -10.89
CA PRO A 97 -9.96 -3.57 -10.51
C PRO A 97 -9.10 -4.77 -10.87
N THR A 98 -9.10 -5.80 -10.02
CA THR A 98 -8.41 -7.05 -10.28
C THR A 98 -8.94 -7.72 -11.55
N ASP A 99 -8.06 -8.38 -12.28
CA ASP A 99 -8.42 -9.18 -13.44
C ASP A 99 -9.03 -10.55 -13.04
N ALA A 100 -9.31 -11.41 -14.03
CA ALA A 100 -9.87 -12.75 -13.81
C ALA A 100 -8.97 -13.67 -12.97
N ASN A 101 -7.66 -13.37 -12.88
CA ASN A 101 -6.71 -14.08 -12.03
C ASN A 101 -6.56 -13.44 -10.65
N GLY A 102 -7.41 -12.46 -10.31
CA GLY A 102 -7.35 -11.72 -9.05
C GLY A 102 -6.14 -10.78 -8.97
N TYR A 103 -5.42 -10.57 -10.07
CA TYR A 103 -4.21 -9.76 -10.08
C TYR A 103 -4.57 -8.27 -10.14
N PHE A 104 -3.95 -7.47 -9.27
CA PHE A 104 -4.08 -6.02 -9.29
C PHE A 104 -2.75 -5.35 -9.64
N LEU A 105 -2.87 -4.17 -10.22
CA LEU A 105 -1.76 -3.24 -10.44
C LEU A 105 -2.22 -1.83 -10.07
N ALA A 106 -1.48 -1.20 -9.16
CA ALA A 106 -1.50 0.24 -8.94
C ALA A 106 -0.21 0.83 -9.49
N THR A 107 -0.32 1.89 -10.28
CA THR A 107 0.81 2.62 -10.83
C THR A 107 0.86 4.00 -10.21
N LEU A 108 2.06 4.49 -9.97
CA LEU A 108 2.31 5.84 -9.50
C LEU A 108 3.43 6.45 -10.35
N SER A 109 3.09 7.50 -11.09
CA SER A 109 4.04 8.32 -11.83
C SER A 109 4.49 9.51 -10.98
N PRO A 110 5.71 10.03 -11.20
CA PRO A 110 6.19 11.23 -10.52
C PRO A 110 5.27 12.44 -10.70
N SER A 111 4.64 12.57 -11.87
CA SER A 111 3.71 13.66 -12.20
C SER A 111 2.38 13.63 -11.44
N GLU A 112 2.05 12.53 -10.77
CA GLU A 112 0.84 12.42 -9.95
C GLU A 112 1.05 12.88 -8.50
N VAL A 113 2.28 13.23 -8.15
CA VAL A 113 2.65 13.69 -6.81
C VAL A 113 2.99 15.18 -6.88
N GLU A 114 2.54 15.94 -5.88
CA GLU A 114 2.87 17.36 -5.77
C GLU A 114 4.39 17.58 -5.81
N ASP A 115 4.81 18.65 -6.47
CA ASP A 115 6.21 19.02 -6.55
C ASP A 115 6.81 19.12 -5.12
N ASP A 116 8.04 18.64 -4.97
CA ASP A 116 8.79 18.57 -3.70
C ASP A 116 8.29 17.57 -2.64
N TRP A 117 7.19 16.82 -2.87
CA TRP A 117 6.75 15.81 -1.90
C TRP A 117 7.60 14.54 -1.97
N LYS A 118 8.00 14.07 -0.79
CA LYS A 118 8.65 12.78 -0.61
C LYS A 118 7.68 11.81 0.05
N LEU A 119 7.30 10.77 -0.69
CA LEU A 119 6.47 9.71 -0.15
C LEU A 119 7.31 8.76 0.71
N THR A 120 6.81 8.45 1.90
CA THR A 120 7.42 7.51 2.84
C THR A 120 6.36 6.60 3.46
N HIS A 121 6.80 5.50 4.08
CA HIS A 121 5.92 4.60 4.85
C HIS A 121 4.67 4.08 4.11
N CYS A 122 4.77 3.90 2.80
CA CYS A 122 3.67 3.43 1.98
C CYS A 122 3.18 2.04 2.39
N LYS A 123 1.85 1.88 2.44
CA LYS A 123 1.15 0.63 2.75
C LYS A 123 0.02 0.37 1.74
N ALA A 124 -0.23 -0.89 1.44
CA ALA A 124 -1.35 -1.34 0.63
C ALA A 124 -2.45 -1.97 1.50
N PHE A 125 -3.70 -1.66 1.20
CA PHE A 125 -4.90 -2.03 1.96
C PHE A 125 -5.98 -2.58 1.04
N LEU A 126 -6.73 -3.58 1.50
CA LEU A 126 -7.97 -4.01 0.86
C LEU A 126 -9.02 -2.91 0.95
N GLU A 127 -9.72 -2.68 -0.16
CA GLU A 127 -10.93 -1.85 -0.18
C GLU A 127 -12.19 -2.70 0.06
N PRO A 128 -13.39 -2.14 0.13
CA PRO A 128 -14.60 -2.96 0.15
C PRO A 128 -14.66 -3.89 -1.07
N SER A 129 -15.02 -5.15 -0.83
CA SER A 129 -15.15 -6.15 -1.89
C SER A 129 -16.31 -5.81 -2.83
N PRO A 130 -16.19 -6.07 -4.14
CA PRO A 130 -17.30 -5.97 -5.08
C PRO A 130 -18.26 -7.17 -5.00
N SER A 131 -17.94 -8.22 -4.24
CA SER A 131 -18.70 -9.46 -4.19
C SER A 131 -19.58 -9.55 -2.94
N GLU A 132 -20.87 -9.79 -3.13
CA GLU A 132 -21.83 -9.97 -2.03
C GLU A 132 -21.58 -11.23 -1.19
N ILE A 133 -21.01 -12.27 -1.80
CA ILE A 133 -20.73 -13.56 -1.16
C ILE A 133 -19.31 -13.65 -0.58
N CYS A 134 -18.48 -12.62 -0.80
CA CYS A 134 -17.09 -12.60 -0.36
C CYS A 134 -16.67 -11.19 0.01
N LYS A 135 -17.35 -10.63 1.02
CA LYS A 135 -17.30 -9.21 1.36
C LYS A 135 -16.44 -8.85 2.55
N VAL A 136 -16.09 -9.81 3.39
CA VAL A 136 -15.39 -9.55 4.64
C VAL A 136 -13.88 -9.53 4.35
N PRO A 137 -13.20 -8.36 4.42
CA PRO A 137 -11.75 -8.33 4.28
C PRO A 137 -11.12 -9.07 5.46
N THR A 138 -9.95 -9.69 5.24
CA THR A 138 -9.16 -10.30 6.31
C THR A 138 -7.80 -9.62 6.43
N ASP A 139 -7.17 -9.76 7.59
CA ASP A 139 -5.81 -9.22 7.79
C ASP A 139 -4.69 -10.19 7.35
N VAL A 140 -5.03 -11.20 6.53
CA VAL A 140 -4.02 -12.06 5.91
C VAL A 140 -3.07 -11.19 5.08
N ASN A 141 -1.77 -11.36 5.31
CA ASN A 141 -0.72 -10.52 4.73
C ASN A 141 -0.90 -9.01 4.98
N LYS A 142 -1.57 -8.65 6.07
CA LYS A 142 -1.85 -7.25 6.46
C LYS A 142 -2.80 -6.53 5.51
N GLY A 143 -3.80 -7.25 4.98
CA GLY A 143 -4.82 -6.68 4.10
C GLY A 143 -5.62 -5.53 4.74
N ILE A 144 -5.81 -5.53 6.07
CA ILE A 144 -6.55 -4.49 6.81
C ILE A 144 -5.59 -3.51 7.49
N THR A 145 -4.57 -4.03 8.19
CA THR A 145 -3.60 -3.22 8.95
C THR A 145 -2.56 -2.53 8.05
N GLY A 146 -2.48 -2.95 6.79
CA GLY A 146 -1.68 -2.36 5.73
C GLY A 146 -0.35 -3.09 5.50
N ALA A 147 -0.19 -3.64 4.31
CA ALA A 147 1.04 -4.29 3.87
C ALA A 147 2.09 -3.25 3.48
N ARG A 148 3.19 -3.19 4.24
CA ARG A 148 4.28 -2.22 4.00
C ARG A 148 5.01 -2.54 2.69
N LEU A 149 5.22 -1.51 1.89
CA LEU A 149 6.02 -1.54 0.67
C LEU A 149 7.51 -1.41 1.04
N SER A 150 8.15 -2.53 1.41
CA SER A 150 9.50 -2.51 2.00
C SER A 150 10.65 -2.73 1.02
N SER A 151 10.40 -3.36 -0.13
CA SER A 151 11.43 -3.71 -1.11
C SER A 151 10.89 -3.66 -2.52
N TYR A 152 11.71 -3.21 -3.46
CA TYR A 152 11.38 -3.15 -4.88
C TYR A 152 12.38 -3.94 -5.73
N ARG A 153 11.91 -4.33 -6.92
CA ARG A 153 12.73 -4.82 -8.02
C ARG A 153 12.77 -3.74 -9.09
N LEU A 154 13.95 -3.41 -9.62
CA LEU A 154 14.07 -2.51 -10.76
C LEU A 154 13.74 -3.26 -12.05
N SER A 155 13.01 -2.62 -12.96
CA SER A 155 12.89 -3.08 -14.33
C SER A 155 14.26 -3.10 -15.02
N LYS A 156 14.42 -3.92 -16.07
CA LYS A 156 15.69 -4.05 -16.81
C LYS A 156 16.17 -2.72 -17.39
N ASP A 157 15.23 -1.89 -17.85
CA ASP A 157 15.48 -0.55 -18.38
C ASP A 157 15.58 0.53 -17.29
N LYS A 158 15.47 0.15 -16.01
CA LYS A 158 15.51 1.04 -14.83
C LYS A 158 14.46 2.16 -14.82
N ARG A 159 13.43 2.05 -15.67
CA ARG A 159 12.33 3.03 -15.75
C ARG A 159 11.23 2.81 -14.73
N MET A 160 11.22 1.66 -14.04
CA MET A 160 10.17 1.34 -13.08
C MET A 160 10.66 0.57 -11.86
N LYS A 161 10.19 0.96 -10.68
CA LYS A 161 10.37 0.24 -9.40
C LYS A 161 9.12 -0.59 -9.12
N TRP A 162 9.27 -1.90 -9.07
CA TRP A 162 8.20 -2.86 -8.82
C TRP A 162 8.18 -3.33 -7.37
N PHE A 163 7.11 -3.05 -6.67
CA PHE A 163 6.82 -3.56 -5.34
C PHE A 163 5.76 -4.66 -5.44
N SER A 164 6.00 -5.77 -4.74
CA SER A 164 5.03 -6.85 -4.60
C SER A 164 4.61 -6.96 -3.16
N VAL A 165 3.31 -7.12 -2.92
CA VAL A 165 2.75 -7.50 -1.61
C VAL A 165 2.31 -8.96 -1.63
N GLY A 166 2.13 -9.54 -0.44
CA GLY A 166 1.54 -10.88 -0.32
C GLY A 166 0.10 -10.90 -0.83
N PRO A 167 -0.46 -12.09 -1.12
CA PRO A 167 -1.84 -12.19 -1.56
C PRO A 167 -2.78 -11.72 -0.45
N PHE A 168 -3.78 -10.93 -0.82
CA PHE A 168 -4.84 -10.52 0.10
C PHE A 168 -6.04 -11.45 -0.02
N VAL A 169 -6.84 -11.49 1.06
CA VAL A 169 -7.93 -12.46 1.17
C VAL A 169 -9.18 -11.80 1.73
N TYR A 170 -10.30 -12.02 1.05
CA TYR A 170 -11.64 -11.83 1.60
C TYR A 170 -12.23 -13.19 2.01
N THR A 171 -13.21 -13.15 2.90
CA THR A 171 -14.11 -14.27 3.21
C THR A 171 -15.56 -13.86 2.96
N ALA A 172 -16.46 -14.84 3.00
CA ALA A 172 -17.89 -14.59 3.14
C ALA A 172 -18.21 -13.74 4.37
#